data_AF-A0A822FXH2-F1
#
_entry.id   AF-A0A822FXH2-F1
#
_cell.length_a   1.000
_cell.length_b   1.000
_cell.length_c   1.000
_cell.angle_alpha   90.00
_cell.angle_beta   90.00
_cell.angle_gamma   90.00
#
_symmetry.space_group_name_H-M   'P 1'
#
loop_
_entity.id
_entity.type
_entity.pdbx_description
1 polymer ?
#
loop_
_entity_poly.entity_id
_entity_poly.type
_entity_poly.pdbx_seq_one_letter_code
_entity_poly.pdbx_strand_id
1 'polypeptide(L)' 'AHKTIGQLWGVLTLLLSETSVLPFNVTRYTTALMQAMNSLKPKDSAVLDPLRNAINDFGKATQDFAARLKSLDLEK' A
#
# COMPACT_ATOMS: atom_id res chain seq x y z
N ALA A 1 10.95 20.48 18.07
CA ALA A 1 10.05 20.24 16.92
C ALA A 1 10.80 20.31 15.57
N HIS A 2 11.36 21.46 15.17
CA HIS A 2 12.02 21.63 13.87
C HIS A 2 13.14 20.63 13.55
N LYS A 3 14.04 20.34 14.51
CA LYS A 3 15.14 19.36 14.34
C LYS A 3 14.62 17.95 14.04
N THR A 4 13.61 17.49 14.78
CA THR A 4 13.01 16.16 14.62
C THR A 4 12.28 16.03 13.28
N ILE A 5 11.56 17.08 12.85
CA ILE A 5 10.89 17.11 11.54
C ILE A 5 11.93 17.11 10.41
N GLY A 6 13.02 17.89 10.55
CA GLY A 6 14.12 17.89 9.59
C GLY A 6 14.81 16.53 9.48
N GLN A 7 15.03 15.85 10.60
CA GLN A 7 15.57 14.48 10.61
C GLN A 7 14.64 13.48 9.92
N LEU A 8 13.33 13.56 10.18
CA LEU A 8 12.34 12.69 9.55
C LEU A 8 12.34 12.84 8.02
N TRP A 9 12.25 14.08 7.53
CA TRP A 9 12.25 14.34 6.09
C TRP A 9 13.60 14.02 5.43
N GLY A 10 14.71 14.27 6.13
CA GLY A 10 16.04 13.89 5.67
C GLY A 10 16.16 12.38 5.45
N VAL A 11 15.74 11.57 6.43
CA VAL A 11 15.75 10.10 6.33
C VAL A 11 14.83 9.62 5.22
N LEU A 12 13.60 10.15 5.13
CA LEU A 12 12.68 9.80 4.04
C LEU A 12 13.25 10.11 2.66
N THR A 13 13.91 11.26 2.51
CA THR A 13 14.50 11.68 1.23
C THR A 13 15.61 10.71 0.82
N LEU A 14 16.53 10.39 1.74
CA LEU A 14 17.61 9.43 1.49
C LEU A 14 17.07 8.05 1.14
N LEU A 15 16.08 7.57 1.90
CA LEU A 15 15.44 6.27 1.68
C LEU A 15 14.81 6.18 0.28
N LEU A 16 14.21 7.27 -0.21
CA LEU A 16 13.60 7.31 -1.54
C LEU A 16 14.62 7.49 -2.67
N SER A 17 15.76 8.14 -2.42
CA SER A 17 16.77 8.40 -3.45
C SER A 17 17.79 7.27 -3.62
N GLU A 18 18.12 6.56 -2.53
CA GLU A 18 19.24 5.61 -2.52
C GLU A 18 18.81 4.14 -2.69
N THR A 19 17.52 3.83 -2.60
CA THR A 19 17.04 2.46 -2.74
C THR A 19 16.80 2.11 -4.20
N SER A 20 17.41 1.00 -4.67
CA SER A 20 17.17 0.47 -6.02
C SER A 20 15.72 0.01 -6.23
N VAL A 21 15.02 -0.30 -5.13
CA VAL A 21 13.62 -0.68 -5.09
C VAL A 21 12.92 0.28 -4.15
N LEU A 22 11.89 0.97 -4.65
CA LEU A 22 11.14 1.94 -3.86
C LEU A 22 10.57 1.27 -2.58
N PRO A 23 10.71 1.91 -1.41
CA PRO A 23 10.38 1.32 -0.11
C PRO A 23 8.87 1.39 0.21
N PHE A 24 8.03 1.18 -0.79
CA PHE A 24 6.57 1.20 -0.65
C PHE A 24 6.03 -0.20 -0.37
N ASN A 25 5.30 -0.33 0.74
CA ASN A 25 4.55 -1.54 1.02
C ASN A 25 3.13 -1.44 0.43
N VAL A 26 2.97 -1.87 -0.81
CA VAL A 26 1.70 -1.76 -1.54
C VAL A 26 0.56 -2.59 -0.94
N THR A 27 0.87 -3.66 -0.22
CA THR A 27 -0.15 -4.53 0.41
C THR A 27 -0.95 -3.81 1.50
N ARG A 28 -0.39 -2.73 2.08
CA ARG A 28 -1.10 -1.92 3.08
C ARG A 28 -2.26 -1.12 2.49
N TYR A 29 -2.25 -0.83 1.19
CA TYR A 29 -3.32 -0.06 0.55
C TYR A 29 -4.64 -0.83 0.52
N THR A 30 -4.62 -2.16 0.42
CA THR A 30 -5.84 -2.97 0.45
C THR A 30 -6.59 -2.79 1.78
N THR A 31 -5.86 -2.80 2.90
CA THR A 31 -6.45 -2.54 4.22
C THR A 31 -7.08 -1.15 4.30
N ALA A 32 -6.38 -0.12 3.80
CA ALA A 32 -6.89 1.24 3.77
C ALA A 32 -8.16 1.37 2.90
N LEU A 33 -8.19 0.71 1.74
CA LEU A 33 -9.34 0.69 0.85
C LEU A 33 -10.55 -0.04 1.47
N MET A 34 -10.32 -1.16 2.17
CA MET A 34 -11.38 -1.84 2.91
C MET A 34 -11.95 -0.96 4.03
N GLN A 35 -11.10 -0.26 4.78
CA GLN A 35 -11.53 0.67 5.82
C GLN A 35 -12.34 1.83 5.23
N ALA A 36 -11.88 2.41 4.12
CA ALA A 36 -12.59 3.46 3.41
C ALA A 36 -13.97 2.97 2.91
N MET A 37 -14.04 1.77 2.32
CA MET A 37 -15.31 1.17 1.89
C MET A 37 -16.26 0.96 3.08
N ASN A 38 -15.75 0.49 4.23
CA ASN A 38 -16.57 0.28 5.43
C ASN A 38 -17.09 1.59 6.05
N SER A 39 -16.44 2.73 5.74
CA SER A 39 -16.93 4.05 6.15
C SER A 39 -18.11 4.55 5.28
N LEU A 40 -18.33 3.93 4.11
CA LEU A 40 -19.47 4.24 3.25
C LEU A 40 -20.77 3.75 3.91
N LYS A 41 -21.79 4.59 3.90
CA LYS A 41 -23.13 4.27 4.39
C LYS A 41 -24.12 4.27 3.22
N PRO A 42 -24.04 3.27 2.31
CA PRO A 42 -24.99 3.18 1.22
C PRO A 42 -26.38 2.83 1.77
N LYS A 43 -27.43 3.19 1.02
CA LYS A 43 -28.81 2.78 1.35
C LYS A 43 -29.02 1.27 1.16
N ASP A 44 -28.23 0.64 0.30
CA ASP A 44 -28.22 -0.79 0.02
C ASP A 44 -26.76 -1.29 0.02
N SER A 45 -26.44 -2.27 0.86
CA SER A 45 -25.09 -2.83 0.97
C SER A 45 -24.64 -3.58 -0.29
N ALA A 46 -25.57 -4.11 -1.09
CA ALA A 46 -25.24 -4.84 -2.31
C ALA A 46 -24.56 -3.94 -3.37
N VAL A 47 -24.80 -2.62 -3.31
CA VAL A 47 -24.13 -1.64 -4.17
C VAL A 47 -22.61 -1.63 -3.98
N LEU A 48 -22.11 -2.07 -2.82
CA LEU A 48 -20.68 -2.14 -2.54
C LEU A 48 -20.05 -3.47 -2.94
N ASP A 49 -20.80 -4.48 -3.37
CA ASP A 49 -20.23 -5.79 -3.71
C ASP A 49 -19.22 -5.72 -4.87
N PRO A 50 -19.47 -4.96 -5.97
CA PRO A 50 -18.46 -4.77 -7.01
C PRO A 50 -17.18 -4.09 -6.47
N LEU A 51 -17.33 -3.11 -5.58
CA LEU A 51 -16.21 -2.43 -4.96
C LEU A 51 -15.42 -3.37 -4.04
N ARG A 52 -16.12 -4.18 -3.23
CA ARG A 52 -15.51 -5.21 -2.38
C ARG A 52 -14.71 -6.21 -3.21
N ASN A 53 -15.27 -6.68 -4.33
CA ASN A 53 -14.58 -7.60 -5.24
C ASN A 53 -13.34 -6.96 -5.86
N ALA A 54 -13.43 -5.72 -6.34
CA ALA A 54 -12.28 -5.00 -6.87
C ALA A 54 -11.17 -4.81 -5.82
N ILE A 55 -11.53 -4.52 -4.55
CA ILE A 55 -10.56 -4.42 -3.46
C ILE A 55 -9.90 -5.77 -3.17
N ASN A 56 -10.65 -6.87 -3.21
CA ASN A 56 -10.11 -8.22 -3.03
C ASN A 56 -9.14 -8.59 -4.16
N ASP A 57 -9.47 -8.30 -5.42
CA ASP A 57 -8.61 -8.58 -6.57
C ASP A 57 -7.35 -7.72 -6.55
N PHE A 58 -7.46 -6.44 -6.16
CA PHE A 58 -6.31 -5.59 -5.88
C PHE A 58 -5.43 -6.16 -4.75
N GLY A 59 -6.05 -6.70 -3.70
CA GLY A 59 -5.35 -7.42 -2.62
C GLY A 59 -4.50 -8.58 -3.13
N LYS A 60 -5.06 -9.43 -3.99
CA LYS A 60 -4.31 -10.54 -4.62
C LYS A 60 -3.17 -10.02 -5.49
N ALA A 61 -3.45 -9.05 -6.36
CA ALA A 61 -2.45 -8.49 -7.26
C ALA A 61 -1.26 -7.85 -6.51
N THR A 62 -1.52 -7.17 -5.40
CA THR A 62 -0.46 -6.57 -4.56
C THR A 62 0.34 -7.62 -3.79
N GLN A 63 -0.27 -8.72 -3.36
CA GLN A 63 0.45 -9.86 -2.76
C GLN A 63 1.36 -10.53 -3.78
N ASP A 64 0.86 -10.80 -4.99
CA ASP A 64 1.64 -11.39 -6.07
C ASP A 64 2.80 -10.47 -6.48
N PHE A 65 2.55 -9.17 -6.57
CA PHE A 65 3.59 -8.18 -6.83
C PHE A 65 4.67 -8.20 -5.73
N ALA A 66 4.28 -8.20 -4.46
CA ALA A 66 5.23 -8.23 -3.35
C ALA A 66 6.05 -9.54 -3.33
N ALA A 67 5.42 -10.68 -3.64
CA ALA A 67 6.12 -11.96 -3.75
C ALA A 67 7.16 -11.95 -4.88
N ARG A 68 6.79 -11.44 -6.07
CA ARG A 68 7.71 -11.29 -7.21
C ARG A 68 8.84 -10.31 -6.93
N LEU A 69 8.56 -9.20 -6.25
CA LEU A 69 9.59 -8.24 -5.88
C LEU A 69 10.62 -8.88 -4.93
N LYS A 70 10.15 -9.68 -3.97
CA LYS A 70 11.01 -10.42 -3.06
C LYS A 70 11.86 -11.46 -3.79
N SER A 71 11.31 -12.19 -4.77
CA SER A 71 12.10 -13.16 -5.54
C SER A 71 13.20 -12.49 -6.36
N LEU A 72 12.93 -11.31 -6.94
CA LEU A 72 13.92 -10.54 -7.70
C LEU A 72 15.05 -9.97 -6.83
N ASP A 73 14.77 -9.69 -5.56
CA ASP A 73 15.76 -9.21 -4.59
C ASP A 73 16.64 -10.35 -4.05
N LEU A 74 16.13 -11.60 -4.05
CA LEU A 74 16.87 -12.80 -3.61
C LEU A 74 17.77 -13.41 -4.71
N GLU A 75 17.62 -12.99 -5.96
CA GLU A 75 18.46 -13.39 -7.11
C GLU A 75 19.65 -12.44 -7.37
N LYS A 76 19.80 -11.39 -6.55
CA LYS A 76 20.94 -10.45 -6.57
C LYS A 76 21.89 -10.70 -5.42
#